data_AF-A0A222XDX4-F1
#
_entry.id   AF-A0A222XDX4-F1
#
_cell.length_a   1.000
_cell.length_b   1.000
_cell.length_c   1.000
_cell.angle_alpha   90.00
_cell.angle_beta   90.00
_cell.angle_gamma   90.00
#
_symmetry.space_group_name_H-M   'P 1'
#
loop_
_entity.id
_entity.type
_entity.pdbx_description
1 polymer ?
#
loop_
_entity_poly.entity_id
_entity_poly.type
_entity_poly.pdbx_seq_one_letter_code
_entity_poly.pdbx_strand_id
1 'polypeptide(L)'
;MTVCGTCAGESLGGPDDGARDEQMRVLRDLAGELGAALTVVDCLDACERGDVVVVRPSAAGRAIGAAPVWLQRMAGPSAMGELREWLAAGGPGVAAEPSGLERHRLVGPDAL
;
A
#
# COMPACT_ATOMS: atom_id res chain seq x y z
N MET A 1 -0.95 -4.32 6.16
CA MET A 1 -0.50 -4.22 4.75
C MET A 1 0.84 -4.91 4.58
N THR A 2 1.17 -5.32 3.36
CA THR A 2 2.49 -5.82 2.96
C THR A 2 3.10 -4.83 1.99
N VAL A 3 4.39 -4.52 2.10
CA VAL A 3 5.08 -3.54 1.26
C VAL A 3 6.40 -4.10 0.76
N CYS A 4 6.80 -3.68 -0.44
CA CYS A 4 8.13 -4.00 -0.97
C CYS A 4 9.20 -3.18 -0.25
N GLY A 5 10.28 -3.84 0.18
CA GLY A 5 11.40 -3.20 0.87
C GLY A 5 12.44 -2.57 -0.05
N THR A 6 12.39 -2.86 -1.35
CA THR A 6 13.42 -2.45 -2.33
C THR A 6 12.99 -1.28 -3.21
N CYS A 7 11.75 -1.28 -3.73
CA CYS A 7 11.24 -0.23 -4.62
C CYS A 7 10.38 0.86 -3.93
N ALA A 8 10.28 0.88 -2.60
CA ALA A 8 9.59 1.96 -1.90
C ALA A 8 10.31 3.31 -2.12
N GLY A 9 9.56 4.39 -2.31
CA GLY A 9 10.04 5.70 -2.74
C GLY A 9 10.27 5.88 -4.26
N GLU A 10 10.31 4.83 -5.08
CA GLU A 10 10.77 4.88 -6.47
C GLU A 10 9.91 5.78 -7.37
N SER A 11 8.58 5.81 -7.19
CA SER A 11 7.72 6.61 -8.07
C SER A 11 7.85 8.12 -7.90
N LEU A 12 8.63 8.59 -6.92
CA LEU A 12 8.93 10.02 -6.70
C LEU A 12 10.03 10.56 -7.63
N GLY A 13 10.82 9.70 -8.28
CA GLY A 13 11.78 10.09 -9.31
C GLY A 13 12.88 11.07 -8.88
N GLY A 14 13.12 11.23 -7.58
CA GLY A 14 14.17 12.08 -7.02
C GLY A 14 15.54 11.39 -7.00
N PRO A 15 16.66 12.14 -6.80
CA PRO A 15 17.97 11.54 -6.57
C PRO A 15 17.92 10.56 -5.39
N ASP A 16 18.58 9.42 -5.58
CA ASP A 16 18.30 8.14 -4.93
C ASP A 16 19.04 7.93 -3.60
N ASP A 17 19.01 8.93 -2.70
CA ASP A 17 19.72 8.84 -1.41
C ASP A 17 18.80 8.80 -0.18
N GLY A 18 17.49 9.03 -0.31
CA GLY A 18 16.59 8.98 0.85
C GLY A 18 15.11 8.69 0.61
N ALA A 19 14.65 8.64 -0.65
CA ALA A 19 13.22 8.48 -0.94
C ALA A 19 12.64 7.18 -0.36
N ARG A 20 13.42 6.09 -0.43
CA ARG A 20 13.04 4.81 0.17
C ARG A 20 12.90 4.88 1.67
N ASP A 21 13.91 5.40 2.34
CA ASP A 21 13.94 5.44 3.80
C ASP A 21 12.83 6.34 4.35
N GLU A 22 12.55 7.46 3.67
CA GLU A 22 11.40 8.32 3.98
C GLU A 22 10.07 7.62 3.75
N GLN A 23 9.86 7.01 2.58
CA GLN A 23 8.62 6.29 2.29
C GLN A 23 8.38 5.14 3.28
N MET A 24 9.44 4.40 3.66
CA MET A 24 9.36 3.34 4.66
C MET A 24 9.04 3.88 6.06
N ARG A 25 9.54 5.07 6.42
CA ARG A 25 9.15 5.75 7.66
C ARG A 25 7.65 6.07 7.64
N VAL A 26 7.17 6.73 6.59
CA VAL A 26 5.74 7.08 6.43
C VAL A 26 4.84 5.83 6.52
N LEU A 27 5.22 4.72 5.89
CA LEU A 27 4.47 3.46 5.94
C LEU A 27 4.43 2.85 7.34
N ARG A 28 5.55 2.91 8.09
CA ARG A 28 5.62 2.42 9.48
C ARG A 28 4.77 3.28 10.40
N ASP A 29 4.86 4.60 10.26
CA ASP A 29 4.10 5.55 11.08
C ASP A 29 2.59 5.35 10.86
N LEU A 30 2.15 5.27 9.59
CA LEU A 30 0.76 4.98 9.25
C LEU A 30 0.27 3.67 9.86
N ALA A 31 1.06 2.60 9.76
CA ALA A 31 0.71 1.31 10.33
C ALA A 31 0.59 1.37 11.87
N GLY A 32 1.52 2.06 12.53
CA GLY A 32 1.51 2.28 13.97
C GLY A 32 0.28 3.07 14.44
N GLU A 33 -0.02 4.19 13.77
CA GLU A 33 -1.17 5.05 14.07
C GLU A 33 -2.50 4.32 13.95
N LEU A 34 -2.62 3.42 12.96
CA LEU A 34 -3.86 2.65 12.74
C LEU A 34 -3.90 1.31 13.49
N GLY A 35 -2.85 0.97 14.25
CA GLY A 35 -2.72 -0.36 14.88
C GLY A 35 -2.73 -1.51 13.85
N ALA A 36 -2.33 -1.23 12.61
CA ALA A 36 -2.34 -2.19 11.52
C ALA A 36 -1.01 -2.95 11.45
N ALA A 37 -1.06 -4.25 11.16
CA ALA A 37 0.16 -5.03 10.91
C ALA A 37 0.84 -4.58 9.61
N LEU A 38 2.14 -4.27 9.67
CA LEU A 38 2.99 -4.01 8.51
C LEU A 38 3.95 -5.19 8.30
N THR A 39 3.93 -5.77 7.10
CA THR A 39 4.89 -6.79 6.67
C THR A 39 5.77 -6.18 5.58
N VAL A 40 7.08 -6.21 5.77
CA VAL A 40 8.04 -5.79 4.74
C VAL A 40 8.62 -7.05 4.13
N VAL A 41 8.56 -7.17 2.80
CA VAL A 41 9.16 -8.27 2.04
C VAL A 41 10.25 -7.73 1.12
N ASP A 42 11.20 -8.58 0.73
CA ASP A 42 12.30 -8.15 -0.14
C ASP A 42 11.79 -7.68 -1.52
N CYS A 43 10.87 -8.44 -2.11
CA CYS A 43 10.26 -8.16 -3.41
C CYS A 43 8.81 -8.64 -3.46
N LEU A 44 7.96 -7.93 -4.20
CA LEU A 44 6.58 -8.32 -4.51
C LEU A 44 6.42 -8.75 -6.00
N ASP A 45 7.54 -8.97 -6.68
CA ASP A 45 7.65 -9.37 -8.10
C ASP A 45 6.86 -8.48 -9.08
N ALA A 46 6.74 -7.20 -8.73
CA ALA A 46 6.08 -6.17 -9.51
C ALA A 46 6.92 -4.89 -9.56
N CYS A 47 8.25 -5.03 -9.62
CA CYS A 47 9.20 -3.92 -9.58
C CYS A 47 8.97 -2.92 -10.73
N GLU A 48 8.50 -3.37 -11.89
CA GLU A 48 8.20 -2.51 -13.04
C GLU A 48 7.00 -1.56 -12.79
N ARG A 49 6.30 -1.73 -11.66
CA ARG A 49 5.16 -0.92 -11.24
C ARG A 49 5.55 0.18 -10.24
N GLY A 50 6.80 0.21 -9.77
CA GLY A 50 7.28 1.14 -8.74
C GLY A 50 6.86 0.71 -7.33
N ASP A 51 6.42 1.65 -6.48
CA ASP A 51 6.10 1.36 -5.06
C ASP A 51 4.84 0.50 -4.91
N VAL A 52 5.03 -0.79 -4.63
CA VAL A 52 3.90 -1.71 -4.45
C VAL A 52 3.54 -1.90 -2.98
N VAL A 53 2.25 -1.71 -2.69
CA VAL A 53 1.62 -1.97 -1.39
C VAL A 53 0.45 -2.92 -1.59
N VAL A 54 0.41 -3.99 -0.79
CA VAL A 54 -0.72 -4.92 -0.73
C VAL A 54 -1.50 -4.69 0.56
N VAL A 55 -2.74 -4.21 0.41
CA VAL A 55 -3.65 -4.03 1.53
C VAL A 55 -4.43 -5.32 1.74
N ARG A 56 -4.08 -6.05 2.80
CA ARG A 56 -4.85 -7.23 3.24
C ARG A 56 -6.12 -6.77 3.97
N PRO A 57 -7.27 -7.45 3.79
CA PRO A 57 -8.49 -7.09 4.49
C PRO A 57 -8.34 -7.22 6.01
N SER A 58 -9.03 -6.32 6.71
CA SER A 58 -9.24 -6.37 8.16
C SER A 58 -10.06 -7.61 8.54
N ALA A 59 -10.22 -7.88 9.84
CA ALA A 59 -11.08 -9.00 10.29
C ALA A 59 -12.52 -8.86 9.75
N ALA A 60 -13.07 -7.63 9.78
CA ALA A 60 -14.38 -7.33 9.21
C ALA A 60 -14.43 -7.57 7.70
N GLY A 61 -13.40 -7.14 6.95
CA GLY A 61 -13.31 -7.40 5.51
C GLY A 61 -13.22 -8.89 5.18
N ARG A 62 -12.45 -9.66 5.96
CA ARG A 62 -12.36 -11.12 5.77
C ARG A 62 -13.69 -11.83 6.04
N ALA A 63 -14.46 -11.36 7.02
CA ALA A 63 -15.76 -11.96 7.36
C ALA A 63 -16.78 -11.88 6.21
N ILE A 64 -16.62 -10.91 5.29
CA ILE A 64 -17.45 -10.74 4.10
C ILE A 64 -16.75 -11.20 2.80
N GLY A 65 -15.62 -11.91 2.92
CA GLY A 65 -14.90 -12.45 1.75
C GLY A 65 -14.15 -11.40 0.92
N ALA A 66 -13.78 -10.26 1.49
CA ALA A 66 -13.00 -9.26 0.79
C ALA A 66 -11.65 -9.83 0.34
N ALA A 67 -11.22 -9.50 -0.88
CA ALA A 67 -9.91 -9.85 -1.40
C ALA A 67 -8.86 -8.79 -1.03
N PRO A 68 -7.56 -9.14 -0.99
CA PRO A 68 -6.49 -8.16 -0.94
C PRO A 68 -6.53 -7.19 -2.13
N VAL A 69 -6.17 -5.94 -1.88
CA VAL A 69 -6.03 -4.92 -2.94
C VAL A 69 -4.56 -4.60 -3.14
N TRP A 70 -4.13 -4.64 -4.40
CA TRP A 70 -2.77 -4.31 -4.81
C TRP A 70 -2.74 -2.89 -5.36
N LEU A 71 -1.79 -2.10 -4.86
CA LEU A 71 -1.61 -0.71 -5.23
C LEU A 71 -0.16 -0.49 -5.68
N GLN A 72 0.03 0.25 -6.76
CA GLN A 72 1.32 0.66 -7.31
C GLN A 72 1.54 2.17 -7.13
N ARG A 73 2.79 2.65 -7.25
CA ARG A 73 3.13 4.09 -7.20
C ARG A 73 2.59 4.83 -5.97
N MET A 74 2.64 4.17 -4.82
CA MET A 74 2.08 4.65 -3.56
C MET A 74 2.95 5.66 -2.82
N ALA A 75 4.08 6.08 -3.38
CA ALA A 75 4.91 7.09 -2.73
C ALA A 75 4.31 8.50 -2.85
N GLY A 76 4.57 9.31 -1.82
CA GLY A 76 4.18 10.72 -1.78
C GLY A 76 2.84 11.02 -1.08
N PRO A 77 2.61 12.30 -0.75
CA PRO A 77 1.59 12.70 0.22
C PRO A 77 0.15 12.47 -0.25
N SER A 78 -0.13 12.63 -1.55
CA SER A 78 -1.48 12.42 -2.09
C SER A 78 -1.90 10.95 -2.00
N ALA A 79 -1.10 10.02 -2.52
CA ALA A 79 -1.44 8.60 -2.48
C ALA A 79 -1.49 8.06 -1.05
N MET A 80 -0.57 8.49 -0.19
CA MET A 80 -0.55 8.09 1.22
C MET A 80 -1.70 8.67 2.04
N GLY A 81 -2.17 9.88 1.72
CA GLY A 81 -3.34 10.49 2.34
C GLY A 81 -4.62 9.68 2.05
N GLU A 82 -4.84 9.32 0.79
CA GLU A 82 -5.99 8.51 0.41
C GLU A 82 -5.92 7.09 1.01
N LEU A 83 -4.73 6.47 1.01
CA LEU A 83 -4.53 5.18 1.66
C LEU A 83 -4.87 5.25 3.15
N ARG A 84 -4.42 6.31 3.84
CA ARG A 84 -4.72 6.54 5.26
C ARG A 84 -6.22 6.62 5.52
N GLU A 85 -6.92 7.47 4.78
CA GLU A 85 -8.37 7.65 4.94
C GLU A 85 -9.12 6.34 4.72
N TRP A 86 -8.75 5.60 3.68
CA TRP A 86 -9.39 4.33 3.37
C TRP A 86 -9.12 3.24 4.42
N LEU A 87 -7.88 3.11 4.88
CA LEU A 87 -7.54 2.17 5.94
C LEU A 87 -8.23 2.51 7.27
N ALA A 88 -8.30 3.79 7.62
CA ALA A 88 -9.01 4.26 8.81
C ALA A 88 -10.53 3.96 8.73
N ALA A 89 -11.11 4.00 7.53
CA ALA A 89 -12.50 3.62 7.28
C ALA A 89 -12.75 2.09 7.29
N GLY A 90 -11.70 1.28 7.38
CA GLY A 90 -11.78 -0.19 7.49
C GLY A 90 -11.18 -0.95 6.31
N GLY A 91 -10.78 -0.26 5.25
CA GLY A 91 -10.06 -0.81 4.10
C GLY A 91 -10.88 -1.76 3.22
N PRO A 92 -10.23 -2.73 2.54
CA PRO A 92 -10.84 -3.59 1.54
C PRO A 92 -12.15 -4.25 1.98
N GLY A 93 -13.19 -4.06 1.16
CA GLY A 93 -14.53 -4.62 1.34
C GLY A 93 -15.37 -3.96 2.43
N VAL A 94 -14.76 -3.30 3.42
CA VAL A 94 -15.46 -2.61 4.51
C VAL A 94 -15.79 -1.17 4.13
N ALA A 95 -14.83 -0.47 3.54
CA ALA A 95 -14.99 0.89 3.04
C ALA A 95 -14.89 0.92 1.52
N ALA A 96 -15.69 1.80 0.90
CA ALA A 96 -15.55 2.08 -0.52
C ALA A 96 -14.14 2.57 -0.82
N GLU A 97 -13.52 2.03 -1.87
CA GLU A 97 -12.21 2.46 -2.34
C GLU A 97 -12.31 3.91 -2.86
N PRO A 98 -11.48 4.85 -2.37
CA PRO A 98 -11.42 6.19 -2.90
C PRO A 98 -11.07 6.18 -4.39
N SER A 99 -11.72 7.04 -5.18
CA SER A 99 -11.50 7.12 -6.64
C SER A 99 -10.06 7.47 -7.03
N GLY A 100 -9.33 8.19 -6.17
CA GLY A 100 -7.91 8.47 -6.43
C GLY A 100 -7.00 7.26 -6.21
N LEU A 101 -7.42 6.24 -5.45
CA LEU A 101 -6.70 4.96 -5.33
C LEU A 101 -6.96 4.05 -6.54
N GLU A 102 -8.08 4.21 -7.24
CA GLU A 102 -8.42 3.41 -8.42
C GLU A 102 -7.33 3.50 -9.50
N ARG A 103 -6.73 4.68 -9.70
CA ARG A 103 -5.63 4.88 -10.66
C ARG A 103 -4.34 4.12 -10.29
N HIS A 104 -4.21 3.75 -9.03
CA HIS A 104 -3.08 3.00 -8.47
C HIS A 104 -3.35 1.52 -8.41
N ARG A 105 -4.54 1.07 -8.82
CA ARG A 105 -4.91 -0.32 -8.75
C ARG A 105 -4.05 -1.16 -9.68
N LEU A 106 -3.37 -2.14 -9.10
CA LEU A 106 -2.67 -3.17 -9.82
C LEU A 106 -3.57 -4.41 -9.83
N VAL A 107 -3.72 -5.04 -10.99
CA VAL A 107 -4.18 -6.43 -11.02
C VAL A 107 -3.04 -7.21 -10.41
N GLY A 108 -3.19 -7.64 -9.16
CA GLY A 108 -2.18 -8.47 -8.50
C GLY A 108 -1.86 -9.66 -9.42
N PRO A 109 -0.63 -10.21 -9.38
CA PRO A 109 -0.36 -11.46 -10.07
C PRO A 109 -1.49 -12.42 -9.68
N ASP A 110 -2.17 -12.99 -10.68
CA ASP A 110 -3.18 -14.03 -10.44
C ASP A 110 -2.58 -14.96 -9.40
N ALA A 111 -3.22 -15.04 -8.23
CA ALA A 111 -2.67 -15.71 -7.07
C ALA A 111 -2.10 -17.06 -7.51
N LEU A 112 -0.76 -17.17 -7.53
CA LEU A 112 -0.06 -18.43 -7.75
C LEU A 112 -0.50 -19.44 -6.68
#